data_AF-E4ZC14-F1
#
_entry.id   AF-E4ZC14-F1
#
_cell.length_a   1.000
_cell.length_b   1.000
_cell.length_c   1.000
_cell.angle_alpha   90.00
_cell.angle_beta   90.00
_cell.angle_gamma   90.00
#
_symmetry.space_group_name_H-M   'P 1'
#
loop_
_entity.id
_entity.type
_entity.pdbx_description
1 polymer ?
#
loop_
_entity_poly.entity_id
_entity_poly.type
_entity_poly.pdbx_seq_one_letter_code
_entity_poly.pdbx_strand_id
1 'polypeptide(L)'
;MKDETIARCLLSGCLLAAGMEKSIAASGTILEKPNYTAVIANRNQTNEHTFDYSGETVVKPINSLIIAAYGKDAKNTITVKGNPSVGEKDLKDANGEASLKDARGEVLKEPAHWTIQKEKPVGYVSSGRYKLQSSVANAGILLADLSYEGKNNITLENVSVKNTSSQNAIFANDTLDPHGMSDTTLTFKGNNYLYTDGSKVTNKDEMNGIQLLKNNKNLQLKETKNHTKIESEAGSNLNIYVQSGTSKGRGIGVTQYRDVIINTSGQRKTVINQTEMDFRGAVSIKVDRGDKENAENYGVYVGNLPKKSSRSEDVPDDSYDRVTFHSDVKIDVQPVLEESGKQKSIGDALNVDGKNSRVDIKGDGTVQIDGDIHVLNGGVID
;
A
#
# COMPACT_ATOMS: atom_id res chain seq x y z
N MET A 1 43.24 -63.95 35.57
CA MET A 1 42.13 -63.36 36.35
C MET A 1 42.27 -61.85 36.30
N LYS A 2 41.15 -61.16 36.06
CA LYS A 2 40.95 -59.71 35.87
C LYS A 2 41.28 -59.21 34.45
N ASP A 3 40.48 -58.40 33.80
CA ASP A 3 39.03 -58.14 33.85
C ASP A 3 38.79 -57.28 32.60
N GLU A 4 37.77 -57.62 31.81
CA GLU A 4 37.19 -56.75 30.81
C GLU A 4 36.59 -55.53 31.51
N THR A 5 37.08 -54.32 31.24
CA THR A 5 36.34 -53.04 31.20
C THR A 5 37.37 -51.93 30.98
N ILE A 6 37.27 -51.24 29.83
CA ILE A 6 37.65 -49.83 29.54
C ILE A 6 37.89 -49.77 28.02
N ALA A 7 36.79 -49.68 27.27
CA ALA A 7 36.79 -49.24 25.87
C ALA A 7 35.46 -48.55 25.56
N ARG A 8 35.03 -47.64 26.45
CA ARG A 8 33.90 -46.73 26.24
C ARG A 8 34.13 -45.45 27.03
N CYS A 9 35.07 -44.65 26.57
CA CYS A 9 35.16 -43.23 26.92
C CYS A 9 36.20 -42.59 26.01
N LEU A 10 35.85 -42.32 24.75
CA LEU A 10 36.58 -41.38 23.86
C LEU A 10 35.82 -41.06 22.56
N LEU A 11 34.50 -41.30 22.50
CA LEU A 11 33.64 -40.97 21.36
C LEU A 11 32.34 -40.29 21.82
N SER A 12 32.46 -39.39 22.79
CA SER A 12 31.35 -38.57 23.29
C SER A 12 31.73 -37.08 23.36
N GLY A 13 32.50 -36.61 22.38
CA GLY A 13 33.05 -35.25 22.36
C GLY A 13 33.03 -34.52 21.01
N CYS A 14 32.29 -35.00 20.01
CA CYS A 14 32.16 -34.35 18.70
C CYS A 14 30.81 -34.71 18.05
N LEU A 15 29.69 -34.30 18.65
CA LEU A 15 28.37 -34.23 18.01
C LEU A 15 27.40 -33.68 19.07
N LEU A 16 27.39 -32.37 19.28
CA LEU A 16 26.33 -31.56 19.91
C LEU A 16 26.78 -30.09 19.93
N ALA A 17 27.06 -29.53 18.74
CA ALA A 17 27.19 -28.09 18.52
C ALA A 17 26.50 -27.68 17.19
N ALA A 18 25.43 -28.40 16.85
CA ALA A 18 24.51 -28.07 15.77
C ALA A 18 23.09 -28.25 16.33
N GLY A 19 22.75 -27.44 17.32
CA GLY A 19 21.48 -27.52 18.02
C GLY A 19 21.31 -26.32 18.94
N MET A 20 20.29 -25.52 18.63
CA MET A 20 19.71 -24.48 19.48
C MET A 20 20.45 -23.13 19.57
N GLU A 21 20.49 -22.43 18.44
CA GLU A 21 19.96 -21.05 18.42
C GLU A 21 18.69 -21.02 17.56
N LYS A 22 17.68 -21.81 17.94
CA LYS A 22 16.32 -21.29 17.78
C LYS A 22 16.22 -20.22 18.86
N SER A 23 16.60 -18.99 18.48
CA SER A 23 16.02 -17.80 19.09
C SER A 23 14.56 -18.12 19.34
N ILE A 24 14.16 -18.13 20.60
CA ILE A 24 12.75 -18.12 20.96
C ILE A 24 12.28 -16.78 20.38
N ALA A 25 11.86 -16.79 19.12
CA ALA A 25 11.21 -15.67 18.50
C ALA A 25 10.01 -15.41 19.40
N ALA A 26 10.07 -14.32 20.18
CA ALA A 26 8.92 -13.90 20.94
C ALA A 26 7.81 -13.74 19.90
N SER A 27 6.77 -14.58 19.98
CA SER A 27 5.62 -14.50 19.10
C SER A 27 5.14 -13.06 19.14
N GLY A 28 5.14 -12.40 17.99
CA GLY A 28 4.66 -11.02 17.93
C GLY A 28 3.15 -10.97 18.24
N THR A 29 2.59 -9.76 18.23
CA THR A 29 1.23 -9.55 18.69
C THR A 29 0.24 -9.47 17.53
N ILE A 30 -0.77 -10.35 17.54
CA ILE A 30 -1.97 -10.22 16.71
C ILE A 30 -3.12 -9.82 17.62
N LEU A 31 -3.79 -8.71 17.30
CA LEU A 31 -4.91 -8.16 18.05
C LEU A 31 -6.16 -8.18 17.18
N GLU A 32 -7.16 -8.97 17.56
CA GLU A 32 -8.48 -8.97 16.92
C GLU A 32 -9.47 -8.23 17.81
N LYS A 33 -9.98 -7.10 17.32
CA LYS A 33 -10.93 -6.23 18.00
C LYS A 33 -12.12 -5.94 17.06
N PRO A 34 -13.28 -5.54 17.60
CA PRO A 34 -14.44 -5.22 16.76
C PRO A 34 -14.19 -4.16 15.67
N ASN A 35 -13.23 -3.25 15.90
CA ASN A 35 -12.94 -2.14 14.99
C ASN A 35 -11.65 -2.33 14.17
N TYR A 36 -10.84 -3.34 14.45
CA TYR A 36 -9.60 -3.58 13.70
C TYR A 36 -9.03 -4.97 14.00
N THR A 37 -8.26 -5.47 13.04
CA THR A 37 -7.24 -6.50 13.24
C THR A 37 -5.89 -5.83 13.12
N ALA A 38 -5.00 -6.01 14.10
CA ALA A 38 -3.65 -5.43 14.07
C ALA A 38 -2.59 -6.51 14.22
N VAL A 39 -1.60 -6.49 13.34
CA VAL A 39 -0.40 -7.33 13.41
C VAL A 39 0.78 -6.42 13.74
N ILE A 40 1.29 -6.54 14.96
CA ILE A 40 2.34 -5.68 15.48
C ILE A 40 3.51 -6.56 15.92
N ALA A 41 4.63 -6.45 15.22
CA ALA A 41 5.91 -6.97 15.66
C ALA A 41 6.66 -5.85 16.38
N ASN A 42 7.05 -6.05 17.64
CA ASN A 42 7.99 -5.16 18.31
C ASN A 42 9.44 -5.62 18.01
N ARG A 43 10.41 -4.85 18.50
CA ARG A 43 11.85 -5.17 18.43
C ARG A 43 12.14 -6.65 18.68
N ASN A 44 12.90 -7.26 17.77
CA ASN A 44 13.30 -8.67 17.78
C ASN A 44 12.13 -9.68 17.77
N GLN A 45 10.92 -9.27 17.37
CA GLN A 45 9.77 -10.17 17.22
C GLN A 45 9.52 -10.51 15.76
N THR A 46 9.01 -11.71 15.51
CA THR A 46 8.55 -12.13 14.18
C THR A 46 7.11 -12.63 14.29
N ASN A 47 6.24 -12.13 13.42
CA ASN A 47 4.90 -12.66 13.20
C ASN A 47 4.86 -13.42 11.89
N GLU A 48 4.37 -14.65 11.91
CA GLU A 48 4.01 -15.42 10.72
C GLU A 48 2.57 -15.87 10.87
N HIS A 49 1.68 -15.42 9.97
CA HIS A 49 0.26 -15.72 10.11
C HIS A 49 -0.49 -15.69 8.77
N THR A 50 -1.53 -16.51 8.68
CA THR A 50 -2.49 -16.49 7.57
C THR A 50 -3.88 -16.20 8.12
N PHE A 51 -4.47 -15.09 7.69
CA PHE A 51 -5.89 -14.80 7.90
C PHE A 51 -6.67 -15.38 6.72
N ASP A 52 -7.46 -16.42 6.99
CA ASP A 52 -8.19 -17.12 5.94
C ASP A 52 -9.69 -16.79 5.98
N TYR A 53 -10.13 -16.02 4.99
CA TYR A 53 -11.51 -15.65 4.72
C TYR A 53 -11.99 -16.23 3.37
N SER A 54 -11.32 -17.27 2.86
CA SER A 54 -11.60 -17.83 1.53
C SER A 54 -12.80 -18.78 1.46
N GLY A 55 -13.35 -19.18 2.61
CA GLY A 55 -14.46 -20.11 2.70
C GLY A 55 -15.74 -19.64 2.00
N GLU A 56 -16.57 -20.60 1.61
CA GLU A 56 -17.89 -20.37 0.96
C GLU A 56 -18.94 -19.80 1.93
N THR A 57 -18.71 -19.91 3.23
CA THR A 57 -19.59 -19.35 4.24
C THR A 57 -19.31 -17.87 4.43
N VAL A 58 -20.37 -17.07 4.59
CA VAL A 58 -20.26 -15.63 4.85
C VAL A 58 -19.47 -15.42 6.15
N VAL A 59 -18.22 -14.95 6.03
CA VAL A 59 -17.43 -14.50 7.17
C VAL A 59 -17.68 -13.00 7.36
N LYS A 60 -17.83 -12.58 8.62
CA LYS A 60 -17.95 -11.16 8.93
C LYS A 60 -16.65 -10.44 8.51
N PRO A 61 -16.72 -9.40 7.66
CA PRO A 61 -15.54 -8.65 7.25
C PRO A 61 -14.86 -8.00 8.45
N ILE A 62 -13.53 -7.86 8.39
CA ILE A 62 -12.80 -7.01 9.34
C ILE A 62 -13.00 -5.54 8.98
N ASN A 63 -12.98 -4.66 9.98
CA ASN A 63 -13.15 -3.23 9.72
C ASN A 63 -11.88 -2.56 9.18
N SER A 64 -10.71 -3.00 9.64
CA SER A 64 -9.42 -2.47 9.21
C SER A 64 -8.32 -3.46 9.54
N LEU A 65 -7.33 -3.59 8.68
CA LEU A 65 -6.10 -4.33 8.92
C LEU A 65 -4.95 -3.35 9.14
N ILE A 66 -4.30 -3.42 10.29
CA ILE A 66 -3.18 -2.56 10.65
C ILE A 66 -1.94 -3.43 10.77
N ILE A 67 -0.86 -3.03 10.11
CA ILE A 67 0.39 -3.79 10.11
C ILE A 67 1.51 -2.83 10.52
N ALA A 68 2.29 -3.27 11.52
CA ALA A 68 3.40 -2.50 12.03
C ALA A 68 4.58 -3.41 12.45
N ALA A 69 5.76 -3.14 11.91
CA ALA A 69 7.04 -3.68 12.33
C ALA A 69 7.82 -2.59 13.09
N TYR A 70 7.60 -2.54 14.40
CA TYR A 70 8.07 -1.48 15.29
C TYR A 70 9.40 -1.83 15.97
N GLY A 71 10.50 -1.32 15.39
CA GLY A 71 11.85 -1.37 15.95
C GLY A 71 12.74 -2.43 15.31
N LYS A 72 14.01 -2.38 15.67
CA LYS A 72 15.05 -3.27 15.11
C LYS A 72 14.65 -4.75 15.11
N ASP A 73 14.84 -5.40 13.96
CA ASP A 73 14.60 -6.83 13.74
C ASP A 73 13.13 -7.26 13.93
N ALA A 74 12.19 -6.31 14.01
CA ALA A 74 10.75 -6.59 13.97
C ALA A 74 10.34 -7.04 12.58
N LYS A 75 9.62 -8.17 12.47
CA LYS A 75 9.22 -8.74 11.18
C LYS A 75 7.77 -9.20 11.19
N ASN A 76 7.04 -8.91 10.11
CA ASN A 76 5.74 -9.49 9.84
C ASN A 76 5.78 -10.22 8.49
N THR A 77 5.34 -11.47 8.46
CA THR A 77 5.09 -12.26 7.25
C THR A 77 3.63 -12.70 7.28
N ILE A 78 2.76 -12.00 6.56
CA ILE A 78 1.32 -12.14 6.69
C ILE A 78 0.70 -12.48 5.34
N THR A 79 -0.17 -13.48 5.33
CA THR A 79 -1.05 -13.76 4.19
C THR A 79 -2.49 -13.48 4.58
N VAL A 80 -3.22 -12.77 3.73
CA VAL A 80 -4.67 -12.59 3.85
C VAL A 80 -5.30 -13.24 2.63
N LYS A 81 -6.15 -14.23 2.85
CA LYS A 81 -6.92 -14.90 1.80
C LYS A 81 -8.36 -14.42 1.87
N GLY A 82 -8.82 -13.72 0.85
CA GLY A 82 -10.23 -13.35 0.68
C GLY A 82 -11.01 -14.41 -0.08
N ASN A 83 -12.31 -14.17 -0.23
CA ASN A 83 -13.19 -15.06 -0.97
C ASN A 83 -13.01 -14.85 -2.49
N PRO A 84 -12.69 -15.89 -3.27
CA PRO A 84 -12.46 -15.77 -4.71
C PRO A 84 -13.75 -15.65 -5.52
N SER A 85 -14.90 -15.95 -4.94
CA SER A 85 -16.18 -15.95 -5.63
C SER A 85 -16.69 -14.53 -5.85
N VAL A 86 -17.22 -14.31 -7.05
CA VAL A 86 -17.94 -13.10 -7.41
C VAL A 86 -19.42 -13.27 -7.09
N GLY A 87 -20.05 -12.21 -6.58
CA GLY A 87 -21.48 -12.11 -6.40
C GLY A 87 -22.23 -11.93 -7.71
N GLU A 88 -23.55 -11.80 -7.61
CA GLU A 88 -24.43 -11.67 -8.79
C GLU A 88 -24.51 -10.24 -9.34
N LYS A 89 -24.20 -9.24 -8.51
CA LYS A 89 -24.37 -7.83 -8.84
C LYS A 89 -23.16 -7.31 -9.61
N ASP A 90 -23.42 -6.62 -10.71
CA ASP A 90 -22.43 -5.80 -11.38
C ASP A 90 -21.98 -4.65 -10.46
N LEU A 91 -20.69 -4.37 -10.46
CA LEU A 91 -20.18 -3.10 -9.97
C LEU A 91 -20.56 -2.01 -10.98
N LYS A 92 -21.12 -0.91 -10.49
CA LYS A 92 -21.56 0.22 -11.30
C LYS A 92 -20.67 1.45 -11.05
N ASP A 93 -20.69 2.38 -11.99
CA ASP A 93 -20.13 3.72 -11.80
C ASP A 93 -20.89 4.52 -10.72
N ALA A 94 -20.45 5.75 -10.44
CA ALA A 94 -21.00 6.54 -9.35
C ALA A 94 -22.48 6.88 -9.54
N ASN A 95 -22.93 6.96 -10.79
CA ASN A 95 -24.31 7.29 -11.15
C ASN A 95 -25.23 6.05 -11.24
N GLY A 96 -24.65 4.85 -11.20
CA GLY A 96 -25.37 3.60 -11.36
C GLY A 96 -25.73 3.27 -12.81
N GLU A 97 -25.24 4.03 -13.78
CA GLU A 97 -25.69 4.00 -15.18
C GLU A 97 -24.91 2.96 -16.00
N ALA A 98 -23.59 2.89 -15.83
CA ALA A 98 -22.75 1.92 -16.52
C ALA A 98 -22.13 0.88 -15.58
N SER A 99 -22.02 -0.37 -16.05
CA SER A 99 -21.21 -1.38 -15.36
C SER A 99 -19.73 -1.07 -15.52
N LEU A 100 -18.99 -1.17 -14.41
CA LEU A 100 -17.54 -1.11 -14.43
C LEU A 100 -17.00 -2.31 -15.19
N LYS A 101 -15.94 -2.08 -15.97
CA LYS A 101 -15.28 -3.12 -16.77
C LYS A 101 -13.81 -3.15 -16.47
N ASP A 102 -13.25 -4.34 -16.38
CA ASP A 102 -11.82 -4.55 -16.25
C ASP A 102 -11.07 -4.16 -17.53
N ALA A 103 -9.75 -4.30 -17.51
CA ALA A 103 -8.87 -3.98 -18.63
C ALA A 103 -9.10 -4.85 -19.88
N ARG A 104 -9.77 -6.00 -19.72
CA ARG A 104 -10.15 -6.91 -20.81
C ARG A 104 -11.55 -6.60 -21.36
N GLY A 105 -12.26 -5.65 -20.75
CA GLY A 105 -13.62 -5.27 -21.12
C GLY A 105 -14.71 -6.12 -20.45
N GLU A 106 -14.34 -7.02 -19.55
CA GLU A 106 -15.28 -7.85 -18.80
C GLU A 106 -15.94 -7.06 -17.69
N VAL A 107 -17.25 -7.27 -17.50
CA VAL A 107 -18.00 -6.58 -16.45
C VAL A 107 -17.53 -7.05 -15.09
N LEU A 108 -17.09 -6.10 -14.27
CA LEU A 108 -16.70 -6.34 -12.88
C LEU A 108 -17.96 -6.59 -12.05
N LYS A 109 -17.94 -7.67 -11.28
CA LYS A 109 -18.99 -7.99 -10.31
C LYS A 109 -18.52 -7.70 -8.89
N GLU A 110 -19.46 -7.39 -8.01
CA GLU A 110 -19.18 -7.28 -6.57
C GLU A 110 -18.60 -8.61 -6.07
N PRO A 111 -17.60 -8.60 -5.18
CA PRO A 111 -17.19 -9.79 -4.45
C PRO A 111 -18.39 -10.41 -3.72
N ALA A 112 -18.50 -11.75 -3.70
CA ALA A 112 -19.58 -12.42 -2.98
C ALA A 112 -19.52 -12.08 -1.48
N HIS A 113 -18.30 -12.06 -0.94
CA HIS A 113 -18.01 -11.67 0.44
C HIS A 113 -16.83 -10.70 0.47
N TRP A 114 -17.04 -9.54 1.10
CA TRP A 114 -15.97 -8.57 1.30
C TRP A 114 -15.01 -9.05 2.39
N THR A 115 -13.71 -8.96 2.16
CA THR A 115 -12.69 -9.29 3.18
C THR A 115 -12.60 -8.20 4.24
N ILE A 116 -12.56 -6.93 3.79
CA ILE A 116 -12.45 -5.76 4.63
C ILE A 116 -13.59 -4.79 4.28
N GLN A 117 -14.35 -4.35 5.28
CA GLN A 117 -15.37 -3.31 5.16
C GLN A 117 -15.08 -2.19 6.17
N LYS A 118 -14.42 -1.14 5.69
CA LYS A 118 -14.00 0.00 6.51
C LYS A 118 -15.15 0.98 6.67
N GLU A 119 -15.94 0.76 7.72
CA GLU A 119 -17.15 1.54 8.06
C GLU A 119 -17.01 2.36 9.34
N LYS A 120 -16.07 1.98 10.22
CA LYS A 120 -15.92 2.56 11.56
C LYS A 120 -14.52 3.10 11.79
N PRO A 121 -14.33 4.13 12.61
CA PRO A 121 -13.00 4.54 13.07
C PRO A 121 -12.27 3.38 13.76
N VAL A 122 -10.95 3.30 13.58
CA VAL A 122 -10.10 2.29 14.22
C VAL A 122 -10.00 2.52 15.74
N GLY A 123 -9.87 3.79 16.15
CA GLY A 123 -9.58 4.15 17.53
C GLY A 123 -8.09 4.05 17.86
N TYR A 124 -7.77 3.88 19.15
CA TYR A 124 -6.39 3.74 19.63
C TYR A 124 -5.91 2.28 19.53
N VAL A 125 -4.68 2.08 19.08
CA VAL A 125 -4.06 0.75 18.97
C VAL A 125 -2.74 0.73 19.72
N SER A 126 -2.53 -0.27 20.56
CA SER A 126 -1.28 -0.43 21.29
C SER A 126 -0.90 -1.88 21.50
N SER A 127 0.39 -2.18 21.34
CA SER A 127 1.00 -3.43 21.79
C SER A 127 2.42 -3.15 22.28
N GLY A 128 2.71 -3.49 23.54
CA GLY A 128 4.03 -3.23 24.12
C GLY A 128 4.40 -1.74 24.08
N ARG A 129 5.48 -1.40 23.36
CA ARG A 129 5.94 -0.01 23.19
C ARG A 129 5.30 0.69 21.98
N TYR A 130 4.67 -0.05 21.09
CA TYR A 130 3.98 0.50 19.93
C TYR A 130 2.66 1.16 20.36
N LYS A 131 2.41 2.38 19.85
CA LYS A 131 1.19 3.15 20.08
C LYS A 131 0.79 3.93 18.83
N LEU A 132 -0.40 3.63 18.31
CA LEU A 132 -1.05 4.37 17.24
C LEU A 132 -2.19 5.20 17.83
N GLN A 133 -2.09 6.52 17.72
CA GLN A 133 -3.09 7.44 18.25
C GLN A 133 -4.39 7.40 17.44
N SER A 134 -5.53 7.67 18.09
CA SER A 134 -6.84 7.67 17.42
C SER A 134 -7.03 8.79 16.39
N SER A 135 -6.24 9.86 16.49
CA SER A 135 -6.23 10.99 15.56
C SER A 135 -5.49 10.69 14.25
N VAL A 136 -4.74 9.58 14.18
CA VAL A 136 -4.02 9.18 12.97
C VAL A 136 -5.00 8.83 11.86
N ALA A 137 -4.65 9.23 10.63
CA ALA A 137 -5.37 8.85 9.43
C ALA A 137 -5.47 7.32 9.32
N ASN A 138 -6.68 6.82 9.05
CA ASN A 138 -7.00 5.41 8.98
C ASN A 138 -7.24 4.95 7.53
N ALA A 139 -7.29 3.64 7.33
CA ALA A 139 -7.52 3.00 6.02
C ALA A 139 -8.19 1.63 6.19
N GLY A 140 -8.60 1.02 5.08
CA GLY A 140 -8.95 -0.40 5.05
C GLY A 140 -7.75 -1.26 5.44
N ILE A 141 -6.59 -1.00 4.83
CA ILE A 141 -5.29 -1.57 5.18
C ILE A 141 -4.33 -0.41 5.48
N LEU A 142 -3.74 -0.43 6.67
CA LEU A 142 -2.84 0.61 7.16
C LEU A 142 -1.45 0.04 7.48
N LEU A 143 -0.43 0.55 6.81
CA LEU A 143 0.98 0.33 7.16
C LEU A 143 1.43 1.47 8.06
N ALA A 144 1.62 1.17 9.35
CA ALA A 144 1.87 2.17 10.39
C ALA A 144 3.03 1.74 11.29
N ASP A 145 4.20 1.49 10.69
CA ASP A 145 5.32 0.86 11.41
C ASP A 145 5.87 1.67 12.56
N LEU A 146 5.90 3.00 12.43
CA LEU A 146 6.61 3.87 13.36
C LEU A 146 8.04 3.36 13.58
N SER A 147 8.70 2.86 12.53
CA SER A 147 10.12 2.54 12.54
C SER A 147 10.66 2.46 11.12
N TYR A 148 11.97 2.68 10.92
CA TYR A 148 12.68 2.33 9.68
C TYR A 148 13.45 1.01 9.80
N GLU A 149 13.42 0.33 10.96
CA GLU A 149 14.32 -0.79 11.27
C GLU A 149 13.65 -2.17 11.21
N GLY A 150 12.35 -2.20 10.90
CA GLY A 150 11.57 -3.43 10.77
C GLY A 150 11.39 -3.87 9.32
N LYS A 151 10.60 -4.93 9.12
CA LYS A 151 10.22 -5.43 7.80
C LYS A 151 8.81 -6.02 7.77
N ASN A 152 8.05 -5.71 6.73
CA ASN A 152 6.77 -6.36 6.43
C ASN A 152 6.84 -7.10 5.09
N ASN A 153 6.34 -8.33 5.06
CA ASN A 153 6.08 -9.10 3.85
C ASN A 153 4.62 -9.55 3.88
N ILE A 154 3.82 -9.02 2.97
CA ILE A 154 2.36 -9.12 3.01
C ILE A 154 1.89 -9.71 1.69
N THR A 155 1.09 -10.76 1.74
CA THR A 155 0.40 -11.31 0.57
C THR A 155 -1.10 -11.11 0.71
N LEU A 156 -1.72 -10.48 -0.28
CA LEU A 156 -3.16 -10.33 -0.41
C LEU A 156 -3.65 -11.22 -1.56
N GLU A 157 -4.33 -12.31 -1.23
CA GLU A 157 -4.85 -13.28 -2.18
C GLU A 157 -6.38 -13.17 -2.26
N ASN A 158 -6.92 -12.78 -3.41
CA ASN A 158 -8.36 -12.57 -3.62
C ASN A 158 -9.00 -11.60 -2.59
N VAL A 159 -8.25 -10.60 -2.14
CA VAL A 159 -8.70 -9.69 -1.08
C VAL A 159 -9.56 -8.59 -1.67
N SER A 160 -10.67 -8.33 -1.01
CA SER A 160 -11.60 -7.25 -1.35
C SER A 160 -11.75 -6.26 -0.20
N VAL A 161 -11.54 -4.98 -0.50
CA VAL A 161 -11.62 -3.86 0.44
C VAL A 161 -12.73 -2.91 -0.01
N LYS A 162 -13.74 -2.73 0.83
CA LYS A 162 -14.77 -1.69 0.69
C LYS A 162 -14.56 -0.63 1.73
N ASN A 163 -14.19 0.58 1.30
CA ASN A 163 -13.89 1.71 2.17
C ASN A 163 -14.93 2.82 1.99
N THR A 164 -15.67 3.12 3.06
CA THR A 164 -16.76 4.12 3.07
C THR A 164 -16.63 5.12 4.22
N SER A 165 -15.57 5.04 5.02
CA SER A 165 -15.38 5.85 6.24
C SER A 165 -13.95 6.35 6.43
N SER A 166 -13.08 6.20 5.43
CA SER A 166 -11.71 6.70 5.46
C SER A 166 -11.25 7.15 4.08
N GLN A 167 -10.10 7.81 4.01
CA GLN A 167 -9.60 8.36 2.74
C GLN A 167 -8.99 7.30 1.83
N ASN A 168 -8.59 6.14 2.35
CA ASN A 168 -7.72 5.23 1.60
C ASN A 168 -8.19 3.78 1.78
N ALA A 169 -8.25 3.01 0.69
CA ALA A 169 -8.38 1.56 0.81
C ALA A 169 -7.07 0.96 1.38
N ILE A 170 -5.93 1.35 0.81
CA ILE A 170 -4.59 1.04 1.34
C ILE A 170 -3.83 2.33 1.60
N PHE A 171 -3.26 2.46 2.80
CA PHE A 171 -2.46 3.62 3.18
C PHE A 171 -1.14 3.21 3.80
N ALA A 172 -0.06 3.76 3.29
CA ALA A 172 1.26 3.71 3.91
C ALA A 172 1.74 5.12 4.16
N ASN A 173 2.13 5.41 5.40
CA ASN A 173 2.48 6.77 5.78
C ASN A 173 3.67 6.78 6.74
N ASP A 174 4.77 7.38 6.28
CA ASP A 174 5.98 7.55 7.09
C ASP A 174 5.91 8.77 8.03
N THR A 175 4.88 9.62 7.91
CA THR A 175 4.66 10.80 8.75
C THR A 175 3.82 10.52 9.98
N LEU A 176 3.47 9.25 10.23
CA LEU A 176 2.76 8.88 11.45
C LEU A 176 3.68 9.18 12.64
N ASP A 177 3.21 10.09 13.48
CA ASP A 177 3.93 10.69 14.61
C ASP A 177 4.57 9.65 15.56
N PRO A 178 5.91 9.64 15.75
CA PRO A 178 6.94 10.15 14.86
C PRO A 178 8.07 9.13 14.61
N HIS A 179 7.91 8.12 13.76
CA HIS A 179 9.02 7.19 13.51
C HIS A 179 9.06 6.51 12.13
N GLY A 180 8.65 7.14 11.02
CA GLY A 180 8.95 6.56 9.70
C GLY A 180 8.22 5.24 9.41
N MET A 181 8.68 4.56 8.36
CA MET A 181 8.03 3.36 7.81
C MET A 181 9.07 2.27 7.54
N SER A 182 8.73 1.02 7.83
CA SER A 182 9.64 -0.12 7.69
C SER A 182 9.68 -0.57 6.24
N ASP A 183 10.72 -1.32 5.88
CA ASP A 183 10.76 -1.93 4.56
C ASP A 183 9.54 -2.84 4.37
N THR A 184 8.82 -2.64 3.28
CA THR A 184 7.54 -3.33 3.08
C THR A 184 7.42 -3.88 1.68
N THR A 185 7.06 -5.16 1.57
CA THR A 185 6.59 -5.78 0.33
C THR A 185 5.13 -6.18 0.49
N LEU A 186 4.28 -5.73 -0.44
CA LEU A 186 2.88 -6.14 -0.53
C LEU A 186 2.64 -6.76 -1.91
N THR A 187 2.28 -8.04 -1.92
CA THR A 187 2.07 -8.84 -3.13
C THR A 187 0.60 -9.17 -3.30
N PHE A 188 0.01 -8.78 -4.42
CA PHE A 188 -1.34 -9.18 -4.84
C PHE A 188 -1.32 -10.49 -5.62
N LYS A 189 -2.24 -11.39 -5.26
CA LYS A 189 -2.49 -12.67 -5.94
C LYS A 189 -3.96 -12.85 -6.25
N GLY A 190 -4.28 -13.49 -7.38
CA GLY A 190 -5.66 -13.73 -7.78
C GLY A 190 -6.40 -12.43 -8.09
N ASN A 191 -7.68 -12.34 -7.76
CA ASN A 191 -8.54 -11.22 -8.13
C ASN A 191 -8.82 -10.29 -6.95
N ASN A 192 -8.24 -9.09 -6.96
CA ASN A 192 -8.27 -8.16 -5.83
C ASN A 192 -9.10 -6.92 -6.17
N TYR A 193 -9.78 -6.38 -5.16
CA TYR A 193 -10.69 -5.25 -5.30
C TYR A 193 -10.42 -4.19 -4.24
N LEU A 194 -10.14 -2.96 -4.68
CA LEU A 194 -10.02 -1.79 -3.82
C LEU A 194 -11.13 -0.81 -4.20
N TYR A 195 -12.16 -0.72 -3.37
CA TYR A 195 -13.30 0.17 -3.55
C TYR A 195 -13.27 1.27 -2.49
N THR A 196 -13.16 2.53 -2.91
CA THR A 196 -13.28 3.70 -2.02
C THR A 196 -14.45 4.57 -2.47
N ASP A 197 -15.39 4.81 -1.58
CA ASP A 197 -16.57 5.66 -1.80
C ASP A 197 -16.54 6.87 -0.87
N GLY A 198 -16.17 8.02 -1.44
CA GLY A 198 -16.08 9.31 -0.76
C GLY A 198 -17.41 10.02 -0.57
N SER A 199 -18.49 9.59 -1.23
CA SER A 199 -19.82 10.22 -1.06
C SER A 199 -20.33 10.14 0.38
N LYS A 200 -19.81 9.16 1.14
CA LYS A 200 -20.16 8.89 2.54
C LYS A 200 -19.18 9.51 3.54
N VAL A 201 -18.11 10.14 3.07
CA VAL A 201 -17.04 10.67 3.93
C VAL A 201 -17.09 12.18 3.93
N THR A 202 -17.63 12.75 5.01
CA THR A 202 -17.68 14.21 5.21
C THR A 202 -16.34 14.74 5.72
N ASN A 203 -15.99 15.97 5.32
CA ASN A 203 -14.79 16.71 5.80
C ASN A 203 -13.43 16.09 5.41
N LYS A 204 -13.35 15.41 4.26
CA LYS A 204 -12.09 14.95 3.67
C LYS A 204 -11.95 15.54 2.28
N ASP A 205 -10.73 15.93 1.94
CA ASP A 205 -10.45 16.64 0.69
C ASP A 205 -9.92 15.72 -0.42
N GLU A 206 -9.61 14.46 -0.06
CA GLU A 206 -9.00 13.47 -0.95
C GLU A 206 -9.44 12.05 -0.61
N MET A 207 -9.75 11.27 -1.64
CA MET A 207 -10.03 9.83 -1.60
C MET A 207 -9.07 9.06 -2.49
N ASN A 208 -8.59 7.91 -2.02
CA ASN A 208 -7.60 7.11 -2.73
C ASN A 208 -7.91 5.60 -2.69
N GLY A 209 -7.49 4.90 -3.74
CA GLY A 209 -7.36 3.45 -3.73
C GLY A 209 -6.12 3.06 -2.92
N ILE A 210 -4.94 3.35 -3.47
CA ILE A 210 -3.65 3.17 -2.80
C ILE A 210 -3.00 4.54 -2.62
N GLN A 211 -2.60 4.89 -1.39
CA GLN A 211 -1.82 6.09 -1.12
C GLN A 211 -0.56 5.76 -0.32
N LEU A 212 0.59 6.16 -0.85
CA LEU A 212 1.88 6.12 -0.16
C LEU A 212 2.34 7.56 0.08
N LEU A 213 2.59 7.91 1.34
CA LEU A 213 3.15 9.19 1.74
C LEU A 213 4.50 8.96 2.41
N LYS A 214 5.56 9.47 1.77
CA LYS A 214 6.93 9.42 2.25
C LYS A 214 7.52 10.82 2.44
N ASN A 215 6.94 11.58 3.36
CA ASN A 215 7.19 13.01 3.55
C ASN A 215 7.77 13.30 4.93
N ASN A 216 8.39 12.33 5.60
CA ASN A 216 8.98 12.55 6.91
C ASN A 216 10.08 13.63 6.84
N LYS A 217 9.97 14.64 7.71
CA LYS A 217 10.89 15.77 7.81
C LYS A 217 12.07 15.49 8.74
N ASN A 218 12.06 14.36 9.43
CA ASN A 218 13.09 13.99 10.40
C ASN A 218 14.36 13.51 9.69
N LEU A 219 15.46 14.21 9.97
CA LEU A 219 16.78 13.84 9.46
C LEU A 219 17.43 12.76 10.33
N GLN A 220 18.17 11.85 9.70
CA GLN A 220 18.83 10.72 10.32
C GLN A 220 20.33 10.96 10.48
N LEU A 221 20.91 10.51 11.60
CA LEU A 221 22.36 10.58 11.83
C LEU A 221 23.18 9.60 10.98
N LYS A 222 22.52 8.56 10.47
CA LYS A 222 23.08 7.57 9.56
C LYS A 222 22.25 7.58 8.29
N GLU A 223 22.92 7.32 7.17
CA GLU A 223 22.18 7.06 5.93
C GLU A 223 21.18 5.93 6.16
N THR A 224 19.93 6.23 5.89
CA THR A 224 18.79 5.33 6.11
C THR A 224 18.06 5.25 4.80
N LYS A 225 17.85 4.01 4.31
CA LYS A 225 17.05 3.73 3.12
C LYS A 225 15.74 3.11 3.57
N ASN A 226 14.65 3.48 2.93
CA ASN A 226 13.36 2.84 3.12
C ASN A 226 12.80 2.40 1.78
N HIS A 227 12.61 1.09 1.64
CA HIS A 227 12.10 0.49 0.42
C HIS A 227 10.67 -0.02 0.62
N THR A 228 9.77 0.42 -0.26
CA THR A 228 8.40 -0.09 -0.34
C THR A 228 8.14 -0.63 -1.72
N LYS A 229 7.83 -1.92 -1.79
CA LYS A 229 7.44 -2.60 -3.01
C LYS A 229 5.98 -3.01 -2.94
N ILE A 230 5.19 -2.64 -3.93
CA ILE A 230 3.85 -3.21 -4.17
C ILE A 230 3.90 -3.95 -5.49
N GLU A 231 3.49 -5.20 -5.52
CA GLU A 231 3.60 -6.01 -6.73
C GLU A 231 2.37 -6.88 -6.92
N SER A 232 2.19 -7.38 -8.14
CA SER A 232 1.20 -8.42 -8.42
C SER A 232 1.85 -9.56 -9.20
N GLU A 233 1.43 -10.79 -8.93
CA GLU A 233 1.85 -11.94 -9.72
C GLU A 233 1.21 -11.93 -11.12
N ALA A 234 1.87 -12.55 -12.10
CA ALA A 234 1.29 -12.76 -13.42
C ALA A 234 -0.03 -13.54 -13.30
N GLY A 235 -1.02 -13.17 -14.10
CA GLY A 235 -2.38 -13.74 -14.03
C GLY A 235 -3.26 -13.23 -12.89
N SER A 236 -2.73 -12.37 -12.01
CA SER A 236 -3.56 -11.65 -11.02
C SER A 236 -4.30 -10.48 -11.65
N ASN A 237 -5.35 -10.00 -10.98
CA ASN A 237 -6.08 -8.79 -11.34
C ASN A 237 -6.14 -7.85 -10.13
N LEU A 238 -5.86 -6.58 -10.36
CA LEU A 238 -6.03 -5.51 -9.37
C LEU A 238 -7.05 -4.51 -9.91
N ASN A 239 -8.22 -4.49 -9.29
CA ASN A 239 -9.31 -3.59 -9.66
C ASN A 239 -9.43 -2.49 -8.61
N ILE A 240 -9.18 -1.25 -9.01
CA ILE A 240 -9.25 -0.06 -8.17
C ILE A 240 -10.39 0.81 -8.67
N TYR A 241 -11.36 1.05 -7.79
CA TYR A 241 -12.44 1.99 -8.04
C TYR A 241 -12.52 3.01 -6.93
N VAL A 242 -12.49 4.29 -7.31
CA VAL A 242 -12.55 5.40 -6.37
C VAL A 242 -13.62 6.36 -6.84
N GLN A 243 -14.67 6.54 -6.04
CA GLN A 243 -15.59 7.66 -6.18
C GLN A 243 -15.10 8.77 -5.25
N SER A 244 -14.62 9.88 -5.81
CA SER A 244 -13.96 10.92 -5.03
C SER A 244 -14.90 11.55 -4.00
N GLY A 245 -16.14 11.92 -4.40
CA GLY A 245 -17.15 12.54 -3.52
C GLY A 245 -16.69 13.81 -2.78
N THR A 246 -15.51 14.31 -3.11
CA THR A 246 -14.71 15.33 -2.39
C THR A 246 -13.98 16.18 -3.42
N SER A 247 -13.06 17.07 -3.01
CA SER A 247 -12.31 17.90 -3.96
C SER A 247 -11.27 17.13 -4.78
N LYS A 248 -10.88 15.91 -4.38
CA LYS A 248 -9.81 15.16 -5.04
C LYS A 248 -9.98 13.64 -4.95
N GLY A 249 -9.63 12.93 -6.03
CA GLY A 249 -9.62 11.47 -6.07
C GLY A 249 -8.35 10.90 -6.70
N ARG A 250 -7.82 9.79 -6.19
CA ARG A 250 -6.72 9.05 -6.85
C ARG A 250 -6.92 7.54 -6.88
N GLY A 251 -6.61 6.89 -8.00
CA GLY A 251 -6.50 5.44 -8.03
C GLY A 251 -5.28 4.97 -7.23
N ILE A 252 -4.11 5.36 -7.72
CA ILE A 252 -2.81 5.16 -7.08
C ILE A 252 -2.16 6.54 -6.88
N GLY A 253 -1.74 6.83 -5.65
CA GLY A 253 -1.01 8.04 -5.29
C GLY A 253 0.28 7.72 -4.56
N VAL A 254 1.41 8.14 -5.11
CA VAL A 254 2.70 8.13 -4.42
C VAL A 254 3.18 9.57 -4.32
N THR A 255 3.56 9.97 -3.11
CA THR A 255 4.12 11.29 -2.88
C THR A 255 5.28 11.14 -1.92
N GLN A 256 6.48 11.50 -2.38
CA GLN A 256 7.65 11.61 -1.53
C GLN A 256 8.14 13.05 -1.44
N TYR A 257 8.75 13.36 -0.30
CA TYR A 257 9.39 14.63 -0.01
C TYR A 257 8.55 15.89 -0.16
N ARG A 258 7.22 15.80 -0.24
CA ARG A 258 6.34 16.97 -0.35
C ARG A 258 6.63 17.94 0.78
N ASP A 259 7.05 19.15 0.40
CA ASP A 259 7.42 20.24 1.31
C ASP A 259 8.52 19.89 2.33
N VAL A 260 9.38 18.93 2.00
CA VAL A 260 10.56 18.54 2.78
C VAL A 260 11.78 19.28 2.26
N ILE A 261 12.58 19.86 3.17
CA ILE A 261 13.91 20.38 2.84
C ILE A 261 14.88 19.20 2.79
N ILE A 262 15.48 18.95 1.64
CA ILE A 262 16.42 17.85 1.45
C ILE A 262 17.80 18.24 1.97
N ASN A 263 18.44 17.30 2.66
CA ASN A 263 19.82 17.40 3.14
C ASN A 263 20.55 16.06 2.87
N THR A 264 21.53 16.06 1.98
CA THR A 264 22.34 14.90 1.58
C THR A 264 23.80 15.03 2.02
N SER A 265 24.29 16.26 2.19
CA SER A 265 25.71 16.56 2.49
C SER A 265 26.04 16.69 3.99
N GLY A 266 25.05 16.99 4.84
CA GLY A 266 25.25 17.24 6.27
C GLY A 266 25.39 15.99 7.15
N GLN A 267 25.70 16.20 8.43
CA GLN A 267 25.77 15.12 9.45
C GLN A 267 24.42 14.42 9.64
N ARG A 268 23.32 15.16 9.49
CA ARG A 268 21.96 14.62 9.52
C ARG A 268 21.41 14.65 8.11
N LYS A 269 21.04 13.49 7.60
CA LYS A 269 20.63 13.28 6.21
C LYS A 269 19.14 12.98 6.11
N THR A 270 18.55 13.40 5.00
CA THR A 270 17.21 12.97 4.61
C THR A 270 17.21 11.47 4.34
N VAL A 271 16.13 10.78 4.72
CA VAL A 271 15.93 9.35 4.41
C VAL A 271 15.86 9.17 2.89
N ILE A 272 16.55 8.17 2.37
CA ILE A 272 16.47 7.79 0.96
C ILE A 272 15.25 6.90 0.78
N ASN A 273 14.22 7.42 0.14
CA ASN A 273 12.97 6.73 -0.06
C ASN A 273 12.97 6.07 -1.44
N GLN A 274 12.66 4.78 -1.46
CA GLN A 274 12.53 3.98 -2.67
C GLN A 274 11.12 3.39 -2.68
N THR A 275 10.38 3.68 -3.74
CA THR A 275 9.03 3.15 -3.94
C THR A 275 8.94 2.52 -5.32
N GLU A 276 8.62 1.23 -5.34
CA GLU A 276 8.46 0.44 -6.55
C GLU A 276 7.07 -0.18 -6.55
N MET A 277 6.31 0.04 -7.62
CA MET A 277 5.10 -0.72 -7.91
C MET A 277 5.30 -1.52 -9.19
N ASP A 278 5.32 -2.85 -9.11
CA ASP A 278 5.59 -3.77 -10.21
C ASP A 278 4.38 -4.70 -10.45
N PHE A 279 3.51 -4.31 -11.38
CA PHE A 279 2.27 -5.04 -11.66
C PHE A 279 2.42 -5.95 -12.88
N ARG A 280 2.55 -7.26 -12.62
CA ARG A 280 2.61 -8.32 -13.66
C ARG A 280 1.26 -8.88 -14.06
N GLY A 281 0.22 -8.54 -13.31
CA GLY A 281 -1.16 -8.89 -13.58
C GLY A 281 -1.90 -7.71 -14.22
N ALA A 282 -3.15 -7.93 -14.62
CA ALA A 282 -3.97 -6.87 -15.18
C ALA A 282 -4.35 -5.84 -14.11
N VAL A 283 -4.33 -4.55 -14.47
CA VAL A 283 -4.70 -3.46 -13.57
C VAL A 283 -5.81 -2.62 -14.19
N SER A 284 -6.89 -2.44 -13.45
CA SER A 284 -8.02 -1.59 -13.85
C SER A 284 -8.23 -0.51 -12.80
N ILE A 285 -8.13 0.75 -13.20
CA ILE A 285 -8.32 1.92 -12.35
C ILE A 285 -9.46 2.75 -12.92
N LYS A 286 -10.45 3.06 -12.10
CA LYS A 286 -11.44 4.09 -12.41
C LYS A 286 -11.56 5.07 -11.26
N VAL A 287 -11.51 6.37 -11.57
CA VAL A 287 -11.67 7.44 -10.58
C VAL A 287 -12.81 8.35 -11.00
N ASP A 288 -13.96 8.16 -10.36
CA ASP A 288 -15.19 8.90 -10.59
C ASP A 288 -15.27 10.12 -9.66
N ARG A 289 -16.00 11.15 -10.07
CA ARG A 289 -16.24 12.35 -9.25
C ARG A 289 -17.50 12.23 -8.38
N GLY A 290 -18.43 11.35 -8.76
CA GLY A 290 -19.81 11.42 -8.27
C GLY A 290 -20.37 12.83 -8.47
N ASP A 291 -21.08 13.35 -7.47
CA ASP A 291 -21.75 14.66 -7.56
C ASP A 291 -20.80 15.89 -7.51
N LYS A 292 -19.48 15.70 -7.53
CA LYS A 292 -18.48 16.77 -7.41
C LYS A 292 -17.76 17.04 -8.72
N GLU A 293 -18.45 17.67 -9.67
CA GLU A 293 -17.91 17.98 -11.02
C GLU A 293 -16.56 18.72 -11.01
N ASN A 294 -16.29 19.54 -9.99
CA ASN A 294 -15.04 20.29 -9.86
C ASN A 294 -13.92 19.52 -9.15
N ALA A 295 -14.11 18.23 -8.83
CA ALA A 295 -13.09 17.43 -8.20
C ALA A 295 -11.93 17.15 -9.16
N GLU A 296 -10.70 17.22 -8.66
CA GLU A 296 -9.51 16.83 -9.39
C GLU A 296 -9.27 15.33 -9.25
N ASN A 297 -9.29 14.60 -10.36
CA ASN A 297 -9.10 13.15 -10.32
C ASN A 297 -7.82 12.74 -11.03
N TYR A 298 -7.13 11.74 -10.46
CA TYR A 298 -5.87 11.21 -10.97
C TYR A 298 -5.90 9.67 -10.98
N GLY A 299 -5.62 9.02 -12.10
CA GLY A 299 -5.56 7.56 -12.17
C GLY A 299 -4.35 7.05 -11.41
N VAL A 300 -3.17 7.41 -11.91
CA VAL A 300 -1.87 7.18 -11.27
C VAL A 300 -1.16 8.51 -11.12
N TYR A 301 -0.90 8.88 -9.88
CA TYR A 301 -0.06 10.01 -9.52
C TYR A 301 1.21 9.51 -8.83
N VAL A 302 2.38 9.91 -9.34
CA VAL A 302 3.66 9.68 -8.65
C VAL A 302 4.47 10.97 -8.64
N GLY A 303 5.09 11.29 -7.51
CA GLY A 303 5.92 12.47 -7.49
C GLY A 303 6.84 12.68 -6.29
N ASN A 304 8.06 13.08 -6.62
CA ASN A 304 9.10 13.56 -5.73
C ASN A 304 9.06 15.09 -5.68
N LEU A 305 8.54 15.64 -4.59
CA LEU A 305 8.18 17.07 -4.49
C LEU A 305 8.92 17.81 -3.38
N PRO A 306 10.26 17.83 -3.37
CA PRO A 306 11.01 18.56 -2.34
C PRO A 306 10.64 20.04 -2.32
N LYS A 307 10.78 20.66 -1.15
CA LYS A 307 10.54 22.09 -0.99
C LYS A 307 11.53 22.88 -1.83
N LYS A 308 11.04 23.63 -2.82
CA LYS A 308 11.86 24.58 -3.59
C LYS A 308 12.39 25.69 -2.65
N SER A 309 13.69 25.67 -2.36
CA SER A 309 14.35 26.57 -1.42
C SER A 309 15.86 26.54 -1.66
N SER A 310 16.55 27.66 -1.46
CA SER A 310 18.02 27.71 -1.51
C SER A 310 18.72 26.87 -0.43
N ARG A 311 17.95 26.42 0.59
CA ARG A 311 18.42 25.52 1.65
C ARG A 311 18.13 24.05 1.38
N SER A 312 17.35 23.73 0.35
CA SER A 312 17.07 22.35 -0.03
C SER A 312 18.09 21.92 -1.07
N GLU A 313 18.74 20.80 -0.81
CA GLU A 313 19.54 20.10 -1.81
C GLU A 313 18.61 19.36 -2.79
N ASP A 314 19.22 18.74 -3.81
CA ASP A 314 18.49 17.92 -4.78
C ASP A 314 18.01 16.60 -4.15
N VAL A 315 17.01 15.97 -4.76
CA VAL A 315 16.52 14.63 -4.37
C VAL A 315 17.71 13.67 -4.36
N PRO A 316 17.89 12.83 -3.32
CA PRO A 316 18.97 11.85 -3.29
C PRO A 316 18.95 10.97 -4.53
N ASP A 317 20.10 10.74 -5.18
CA ASP A 317 20.14 10.03 -6.47
C ASP A 317 19.61 8.59 -6.39
N ASP A 318 19.76 7.95 -5.24
CA ASP A 318 19.25 6.60 -4.97
C ASP A 318 17.74 6.56 -4.68
N SER A 319 17.08 7.72 -4.52
CA SER A 319 15.65 7.81 -4.27
C SER A 319 14.85 7.83 -5.57
N TYR A 320 13.71 7.13 -5.58
CA TYR A 320 12.84 7.04 -6.75
C TYR A 320 11.39 6.70 -6.38
N ASP A 321 10.49 7.08 -7.30
CA ASP A 321 9.12 6.61 -7.41
C ASP A 321 8.94 5.93 -8.75
N ARG A 322 8.60 4.64 -8.76
CA ARG A 322 8.39 3.88 -9.99
C ARG A 322 7.10 3.10 -9.93
N VAL A 323 6.29 3.23 -10.97
CA VAL A 323 5.14 2.36 -11.22
C VAL A 323 5.34 1.71 -12.58
N THR A 324 5.21 0.40 -12.65
CA THR A 324 5.38 -0.37 -13.89
C THR A 324 4.19 -1.28 -14.08
N PHE A 325 3.57 -1.20 -15.25
CA PHE A 325 2.54 -2.11 -15.73
C PHE A 325 3.15 -3.01 -16.80
N HIS A 326 3.00 -4.32 -16.64
CA HIS A 326 3.57 -5.33 -17.55
C HIS A 326 2.53 -6.06 -18.41
N SER A 327 1.23 -5.86 -18.13
CA SER A 327 0.12 -6.60 -18.73
C SER A 327 -1.03 -5.64 -19.05
N ASP A 328 -2.26 -6.15 -19.18
CA ASP A 328 -3.43 -5.32 -19.49
C ASP A 328 -3.58 -4.20 -18.46
N VAL A 329 -3.63 -2.96 -18.92
CA VAL A 329 -3.83 -1.78 -18.08
C VAL A 329 -4.96 -0.95 -18.63
N LYS A 330 -5.91 -0.63 -17.75
CA LYS A 330 -6.99 0.30 -18.03
C LYS A 330 -7.04 1.38 -16.96
N ILE A 331 -7.01 2.63 -17.38
CA ILE A 331 -7.13 3.79 -16.49
C ILE A 331 -8.22 4.69 -17.08
N ASP A 332 -9.32 4.84 -16.34
CA ASP A 332 -10.52 5.61 -16.70
C ASP A 332 -10.70 6.76 -15.72
N VAL A 333 -10.24 7.94 -16.13
CA VAL A 333 -10.26 9.19 -15.38
C VAL A 333 -10.50 10.36 -16.34
N GLN A 334 -11.76 10.59 -16.71
CA GLN A 334 -12.09 11.62 -17.69
C GLN A 334 -11.94 13.04 -17.11
N PRO A 335 -11.40 14.02 -17.86
CA PRO A 335 -11.46 15.43 -17.46
C PRO A 335 -12.87 16.01 -17.62
N VAL A 336 -13.11 17.17 -17.02
CA VAL A 336 -14.35 17.93 -17.27
C VAL A 336 -14.01 19.12 -18.15
N LEU A 337 -14.70 19.27 -19.27
CA LEU A 337 -14.53 20.37 -20.21
C LEU A 337 -15.70 21.35 -20.13
N GLU A 338 -15.42 22.64 -20.29
CA GLU A 338 -16.43 23.65 -20.60
C GLU A 338 -16.99 23.44 -22.02
N GLU A 339 -18.12 24.07 -22.36
CA GLU A 339 -18.66 24.08 -23.73
C GLU A 339 -17.66 24.62 -24.76
N SER A 340 -16.74 25.50 -24.32
CA SER A 340 -15.65 26.05 -25.12
C SER A 340 -14.56 25.02 -25.47
N GLY A 341 -14.62 23.82 -24.88
CA GLY A 341 -13.58 22.79 -24.95
C GLY A 341 -12.43 23.02 -23.97
N LYS A 342 -12.43 24.11 -23.20
CA LYS A 342 -11.42 24.37 -22.17
C LYS A 342 -11.61 23.45 -20.98
N GLN A 343 -10.53 22.92 -20.42
CA GLN A 343 -10.59 22.12 -19.20
C GLN A 343 -11.10 22.94 -18.00
N LYS A 344 -12.20 22.47 -17.42
CA LYS A 344 -12.82 22.96 -16.18
C LYS A 344 -12.27 22.24 -14.95
N SER A 345 -12.01 20.93 -15.05
CA SER A 345 -11.47 20.13 -13.95
C SER A 345 -10.48 19.06 -14.42
N ILE A 346 -9.48 18.78 -13.58
CA ILE A 346 -8.41 17.81 -13.82
C ILE A 346 -8.97 16.40 -13.87
N GLY A 347 -8.62 15.66 -14.93
CA GLY A 347 -8.87 14.23 -15.07
C GLY A 347 -7.67 13.59 -15.72
N ASP A 348 -6.61 13.42 -14.92
CA ASP A 348 -5.35 12.87 -15.40
C ASP A 348 -5.37 11.37 -15.23
N ALA A 349 -5.26 10.59 -16.30
CA ALA A 349 -5.01 9.17 -16.16
C ALA A 349 -3.61 8.92 -15.58
N LEU A 350 -2.61 9.68 -16.06
CA LEU A 350 -1.23 9.60 -15.59
C LEU A 350 -0.69 11.00 -15.27
N ASN A 351 -0.17 11.18 -14.05
CA ASN A 351 0.50 12.40 -13.64
C ASN A 351 1.81 12.07 -12.92
N VAL A 352 2.92 12.47 -13.54
CA VAL A 352 4.28 12.17 -13.07
C VAL A 352 5.02 13.49 -12.85
N ASP A 353 5.40 13.77 -11.60
CA ASP A 353 5.97 15.05 -11.22
C ASP A 353 7.26 14.91 -10.40
N GLY A 354 8.36 15.45 -10.93
CA GLY A 354 9.63 15.54 -10.22
C GLY A 354 10.68 14.53 -10.67
N LYS A 355 11.93 14.83 -10.31
CA LYS A 355 13.11 14.00 -10.61
C LYS A 355 12.94 12.60 -10.01
N ASN A 356 13.39 11.58 -10.75
CA ASN A 356 13.34 10.16 -10.36
C ASN A 356 11.92 9.59 -10.15
N SER A 357 10.89 10.28 -10.63
CA SER A 357 9.51 9.76 -10.69
C SER A 357 9.21 9.26 -12.09
N ARG A 358 8.68 8.02 -12.19
CA ARG A 358 8.51 7.33 -13.46
C ARG A 358 7.29 6.40 -13.48
N VAL A 359 6.57 6.41 -14.60
CA VAL A 359 5.57 5.38 -14.92
C VAL A 359 6.01 4.66 -16.19
N ASP A 360 6.04 3.34 -16.16
CA ASP A 360 6.34 2.49 -17.31
C ASP A 360 5.12 1.66 -17.68
N ILE A 361 4.74 1.65 -18.96
CA ILE A 361 3.76 0.71 -19.51
C ILE A 361 4.47 -0.13 -20.57
N LYS A 362 4.70 -1.41 -20.26
CA LYS A 362 5.44 -2.32 -21.14
C LYS A 362 4.82 -3.71 -21.18
N GLY A 363 5.30 -4.54 -22.09
CA GLY A 363 4.77 -5.90 -22.30
C GLY A 363 3.85 -5.96 -23.51
N ASP A 364 3.07 -7.04 -23.60
CA ASP A 364 2.20 -7.38 -24.73
C ASP A 364 0.70 -7.25 -24.41
N GLY A 365 0.36 -6.78 -23.20
CA GLY A 365 -1.01 -6.52 -22.78
C GLY A 365 -1.66 -5.32 -23.49
N THR A 366 -2.98 -5.23 -23.35
CA THR A 366 -3.79 -4.14 -23.89
C THR A 366 -3.69 -2.90 -23.01
N VAL A 367 -3.44 -1.75 -23.60
CA VAL A 367 -3.36 -0.45 -22.92
C VAL A 367 -4.59 0.39 -23.27
N GLN A 368 -5.39 0.76 -22.27
CA GLN A 368 -6.54 1.65 -22.40
C GLN A 368 -6.41 2.81 -21.42
N ILE A 369 -6.14 4.01 -21.95
CA ILE A 369 -5.98 5.22 -21.15
C ILE A 369 -7.07 6.21 -21.59
N ASP A 370 -7.99 6.50 -20.67
CA ASP A 370 -9.02 7.52 -20.82
C ASP A 370 -8.79 8.59 -19.76
N GLY A 371 -8.28 9.74 -20.18
CA GLY A 371 -7.83 10.83 -19.31
C GLY A 371 -6.55 11.49 -19.82
N ASP A 372 -6.21 12.62 -19.22
CA ASP A 372 -5.03 13.40 -19.59
C ASP A 372 -3.74 12.74 -19.10
N ILE A 373 -2.62 13.06 -19.76
CA ILE A 373 -1.28 12.63 -19.35
C ILE A 373 -0.42 13.86 -19.10
N HIS A 374 0.05 14.02 -17.86
CA HIS A 374 0.93 15.11 -17.47
C HIS A 374 2.28 14.60 -16.98
N VAL A 375 3.35 15.15 -17.58
CA VAL A 375 4.74 14.90 -17.19
C VAL A 375 5.40 16.21 -16.84
N LEU A 376 5.83 16.35 -15.59
CA LEU A 376 6.24 17.62 -14.99
C LEU A 376 7.60 17.49 -14.28
N ASN A 377 8.37 18.58 -14.28
CA ASN A 377 9.58 18.76 -13.45
C ASN A 377 10.60 17.60 -13.46
N GLY A 378 10.80 16.95 -14.62
CA GLY A 378 11.75 15.84 -14.77
C GLY A 378 11.17 14.44 -14.50
N GLY A 379 9.86 14.34 -14.36
CA GLY A 379 9.13 13.07 -14.42
C GLY A 379 9.28 12.39 -15.78
N VAL A 380 9.03 11.09 -15.83
CA VAL A 380 9.16 10.28 -17.05
C VAL A 380 7.96 9.34 -17.20
N ILE A 381 7.46 9.20 -18.43
CA ILE A 381 6.54 8.13 -18.81
C ILE A 381 7.14 7.43 -20.04
N ASP A 382 7.34 6.12 -19.95
CA ASP A 382 7.88 5.29 -21.04
C ASP A 382 6.95 4.14 -21.44
#